data_AF-A0A3N5EGL7-F1
#
_entry.id   AF-A0A3N5EGL7-F1
#
_cell.length_a   1.000
_cell.length_b   1.000
_cell.length_c   1.000
_cell.angle_alpha   90.00
_cell.angle_beta   90.00
_cell.angle_gamma   90.00
#
_symmetry.space_group_name_H-M   'P 1'
#
loop_
_entity.id
_entity.type
_entity.pdbx_description
1 polymer ?
#
loop_
_entity_poly.entity_id
_entity_poly.type
_entity_poly.pdbx_seq_one_letter_code
_entity_poly.pdbx_strand_id
1 'polypeptide(L)'
;MPIMKRRSLLVMMPMCLLHALTMAQPIVLNVPTVIQEQDQWCWAAVSASVIRAAGTPIEQCTIAEYARTSATWHNFGSVNCCVDPSQGCNYWNYNWGTAGSILDILSHWGIDNYGYGAALALNTVQSEINAKRPFIIRWGWTGGGGHFLTGYGFDNSTIYYMNPWPGEGAKIADYAWVVSGSNHTWTHTNILRTALAAQLTSFRAIQVEKDAVALTWTTMSEIDNFGFVVERKDSTLASFHPLPGGVIPGHGTTVVPQEYAYTDNDPVTGSALYRLRQIDLDGSVHYSESIMAEMVAGAPGAARPVSFALEQNYPNPVNPSTAINYRLPVTAQVKLVVYDLLGREVAVLVDDQKAPGTHQVEWKASGLASGVYLYRMQAGNFVEAKRLVVLK
;
A
#
# COMPACT_ATOMS: atom_id res chain seq x y z
N MET A 1 -77.08 33.42 -7.87
CA MET A 1 -75.77 32.95 -8.37
C MET A 1 -75.02 32.28 -7.23
N PRO A 2 -74.99 30.94 -7.13
CA PRO A 2 -74.12 30.24 -6.20
C PRO A 2 -72.88 29.69 -6.93
N ILE A 3 -71.75 29.84 -6.25
CA ILE A 3 -70.38 29.59 -6.70
C ILE A 3 -70.14 28.08 -6.88
N MET A 4 -69.79 27.67 -8.09
CA MET A 4 -69.36 26.32 -8.44
C MET A 4 -68.03 25.98 -7.75
N LYS A 5 -68.05 25.03 -6.81
CA LYS A 5 -66.83 24.41 -6.25
C LYS A 5 -66.19 23.51 -7.31
N ARG A 6 -65.03 23.90 -7.84
CA ARG A 6 -64.16 23.04 -8.66
C ARG A 6 -63.64 21.89 -7.77
N ARG A 7 -63.98 20.65 -8.13
CA ARG A 7 -63.32 19.45 -7.61
C ARG A 7 -62.00 19.28 -8.35
N SER A 8 -60.89 19.47 -7.66
CA SER A 8 -59.56 19.13 -8.16
C SER A 8 -59.42 17.61 -8.20
N LEU A 9 -59.34 17.06 -9.41
CA LEU A 9 -59.02 15.65 -9.64
C LEU A 9 -57.53 15.46 -9.30
N LEU A 10 -57.24 14.77 -8.19
CA LEU A 10 -55.88 14.39 -7.83
C LEU A 10 -55.47 13.22 -8.74
N VAL A 11 -54.74 13.51 -9.80
CA VAL A 11 -54.12 12.48 -10.66
C VAL A 11 -52.91 11.95 -9.89
N MET A 12 -53.06 10.76 -9.28
CA MET A 12 -51.92 9.99 -8.78
C MET A 12 -51.09 9.53 -9.99
N MET A 13 -49.99 10.23 -10.28
CA MET A 13 -48.92 9.69 -11.11
C MET A 13 -48.30 8.50 -10.36
N PRO A 14 -48.13 7.33 -11.01
CA PRO A 14 -47.40 6.24 -10.40
C PRO A 14 -45.94 6.66 -10.29
N MET A 15 -45.48 6.84 -9.06
CA MET A 15 -44.07 7.06 -8.76
C MET A 15 -43.34 5.76 -9.08
N CYS A 16 -42.82 5.68 -10.31
CA CYS A 16 -41.99 4.58 -10.77
C CYS A 16 -40.71 4.61 -9.93
N LEU A 17 -40.64 3.78 -8.88
CA LEU A 17 -39.38 3.49 -8.21
C LEU A 17 -38.48 2.78 -9.22
N LEU A 18 -37.66 3.57 -9.94
CA LEU A 18 -36.43 3.05 -10.50
C LEU A 18 -35.60 2.54 -9.32
N HIS A 19 -35.65 1.23 -9.09
CA HIS A 19 -34.59 0.55 -8.38
C HIS A 19 -33.35 0.70 -9.26
N ALA A 20 -32.52 1.69 -8.94
CA ALA A 20 -31.14 1.67 -9.41
C ALA A 20 -30.56 0.36 -8.89
N LEU A 21 -30.38 -0.61 -9.79
CA LEU A 21 -29.51 -1.75 -9.54
C LEU A 21 -28.14 -1.16 -9.23
N THR A 22 -27.82 -1.05 -7.94
CA THR A 22 -26.47 -0.77 -7.49
C THR A 22 -25.65 -1.96 -7.95
N MET A 23 -24.95 -1.83 -9.08
CA MET A 23 -23.94 -2.81 -9.45
C MET A 23 -22.91 -2.79 -8.33
N ALA A 24 -22.73 -3.93 -7.65
CA ALA A 24 -21.69 -4.07 -6.64
C ALA A 24 -20.35 -3.70 -7.30
N GLN A 25 -19.62 -2.77 -6.69
CA GLN A 25 -18.32 -2.37 -7.21
C GLN A 25 -17.29 -3.49 -7.00
N PRO A 26 -16.26 -3.57 -7.86
CA PRO A 26 -15.16 -4.52 -7.68
C PRO A 26 -14.54 -4.35 -6.30
N ILE A 27 -14.30 -5.46 -5.61
CA ILE A 27 -13.59 -5.47 -4.32
C ILE A 27 -12.18 -5.96 -4.57
N VAL A 28 -11.21 -5.07 -4.37
CA VAL A 28 -9.80 -5.30 -4.67
C VAL A 28 -8.97 -4.88 -3.47
N LEU A 29 -8.24 -5.82 -2.88
CA LEU A 29 -7.30 -5.57 -1.80
C LEU A 29 -6.02 -4.92 -2.35
N ASN A 30 -5.38 -4.06 -1.57
CA ASN A 30 -4.14 -3.42 -1.99
C ASN A 30 -2.93 -4.37 -1.81
N VAL A 31 -2.83 -5.42 -2.62
CA VAL A 31 -1.68 -6.33 -2.58
C VAL A 31 -0.60 -5.84 -3.54
N PRO A 32 0.63 -5.54 -3.08
CA PRO A 32 1.71 -5.09 -3.95
C PRO A 32 2.02 -6.11 -5.05
N THR A 33 2.16 -5.63 -6.28
CA THR A 33 2.66 -6.47 -7.38
C THR A 33 4.16 -6.73 -7.18
N VAL A 34 4.56 -8.00 -7.23
CA VAL A 34 5.95 -8.44 -7.10
C VAL A 34 6.29 -9.35 -8.28
N ILE A 35 7.32 -8.97 -9.03
CA ILE A 35 7.85 -9.76 -10.16
C ILE A 35 8.97 -10.67 -9.63
N GLN A 36 8.97 -11.95 -10.00
CA GLN A 36 9.98 -12.90 -9.58
C GLN A 36 11.38 -12.46 -10.04
N GLU A 37 12.34 -12.49 -9.12
CA GLU A 37 13.73 -12.09 -9.41
C GLU A 37 14.57 -13.23 -10.01
N GLN A 38 14.16 -14.48 -9.81
CA GLN A 38 14.80 -15.68 -10.36
C GLN A 38 13.77 -16.56 -11.06
N ASP A 39 14.23 -17.41 -11.98
CA ASP A 39 13.35 -18.24 -12.83
C ASP A 39 12.38 -19.12 -12.04
N GLN A 40 12.80 -19.62 -10.88
CA GLN A 40 11.99 -20.51 -10.04
C GLN A 40 11.37 -19.82 -8.81
N TRP A 41 11.47 -18.49 -8.69
CA TRP A 41 11.06 -17.74 -7.49
C TRP A 41 9.61 -17.24 -7.49
N CYS A 42 8.72 -17.84 -8.29
CA CYS A 42 7.29 -17.51 -8.21
C CYS A 42 6.74 -17.63 -6.78
N TRP A 43 7.20 -18.62 -6.01
CA TRP A 43 6.84 -18.81 -4.59
C TRP A 43 7.38 -17.71 -3.67
N ALA A 44 8.60 -17.21 -3.90
CA ALA A 44 9.17 -16.13 -3.11
C ALA A 44 8.45 -14.80 -3.41
N ALA A 45 8.12 -14.56 -4.68
CA ALA A 45 7.38 -13.38 -5.13
C ALA A 45 5.96 -13.30 -4.55
N VAL A 46 5.19 -14.40 -4.60
CA VAL A 46 3.83 -14.41 -3.99
C VAL A 46 3.89 -14.24 -2.48
N SER A 47 4.86 -14.88 -1.80
CA SER A 47 5.04 -14.71 -0.36
C SER A 47 5.42 -13.26 -0.02
N ALA A 48 6.34 -12.65 -0.76
CA ALA A 48 6.69 -11.24 -0.61
C ALA A 48 5.48 -10.33 -0.84
N SER A 49 4.63 -10.62 -1.83
CA SER A 49 3.42 -9.82 -2.08
C SER A 49 2.48 -9.81 -0.86
N VAL A 50 2.27 -10.97 -0.24
CA VAL A 50 1.38 -11.10 0.92
C VAL A 50 2.03 -10.51 2.18
N ILE A 51 3.32 -10.75 2.41
CA ILE A 51 4.06 -10.19 3.56
C ILE A 51 4.14 -8.66 3.48
N ARG A 52 4.38 -8.10 2.29
CA ARG A 52 4.35 -6.64 2.07
C ARG A 52 2.95 -6.09 2.23
N ALA A 53 1.92 -6.82 1.79
CA ALA A 53 0.52 -6.41 2.01
C ALA A 53 0.13 -6.43 3.50
N ALA A 54 0.80 -7.26 4.31
CA ALA A 54 0.69 -7.28 5.77
C ALA A 54 1.51 -6.17 6.46
N GLY A 55 2.23 -5.34 5.71
CA GLY A 55 2.98 -4.18 6.22
C GLY A 55 4.47 -4.43 6.44
N THR A 56 4.99 -5.63 6.18
CA THR A 56 6.42 -5.93 6.36
C THR A 56 7.19 -5.79 5.04
N PRO A 57 8.10 -4.81 4.90
CA PRO A 57 8.97 -4.73 3.72
C PRO A 57 9.95 -5.90 3.74
N ILE A 58 10.03 -6.63 2.63
CA ILE A 58 10.90 -7.80 2.53
C ILE A 58 11.37 -8.03 1.09
N GLU A 59 12.62 -8.44 0.93
CA GLU A 59 13.19 -8.84 -0.37
C GLU A 59 12.99 -10.34 -0.64
N GLN A 60 12.85 -10.73 -1.91
CA GLN A 60 12.65 -12.14 -2.27
C GLN A 60 13.83 -13.02 -1.86
N CYS A 61 15.05 -12.48 -1.93
CA CYS A 61 16.24 -13.20 -1.53
C CYS A 61 16.26 -13.53 -0.02
N THR A 62 15.66 -12.68 0.83
CA THR A 62 15.52 -12.92 2.27
C THR A 62 14.57 -14.11 2.52
N ILE A 63 13.46 -14.16 1.78
CA ILE A 63 12.53 -15.29 1.82
C ILE A 63 13.22 -16.56 1.32
N ALA A 64 14.00 -16.44 0.24
CA ALA A 64 14.74 -17.56 -0.32
C ALA A 64 15.78 -18.11 0.66
N GLU A 65 16.52 -17.24 1.34
CA GLU A 65 17.52 -17.63 2.32
C GLU A 65 16.89 -18.31 3.55
N TYR A 66 15.75 -17.82 4.03
CA TYR A 66 15.00 -18.50 5.09
C TYR A 66 14.56 -19.90 4.67
N ALA A 67 13.96 -20.03 3.49
CA ALA A 67 13.54 -21.33 2.98
C ALA A 67 14.72 -22.27 2.81
N ARG A 68 15.85 -21.77 2.28
CA ARG A 68 17.12 -22.50 2.11
C ARG A 68 17.64 -23.07 3.41
N THR A 69 17.65 -22.26 4.46
CA THR A 69 18.21 -22.62 5.77
C THR A 69 17.28 -23.46 6.63
N SER A 70 15.96 -23.37 6.38
CA SER A 70 14.94 -24.14 7.12
C SER A 70 14.65 -25.50 6.48
N ALA A 71 14.74 -25.59 5.15
CA ALA A 71 14.38 -26.79 4.41
C ALA A 71 15.43 -27.91 4.55
N THR A 72 14.97 -29.12 4.82
CA THR A 72 15.81 -30.32 4.94
C THR A 72 15.68 -31.28 3.75
N TRP A 73 14.82 -30.94 2.79
CA TRP A 73 14.43 -31.80 1.68
C TRP A 73 15.29 -31.62 0.42
N HIS A 74 16.19 -30.63 0.41
CA HIS A 74 17.10 -30.37 -0.69
C HIS A 74 18.41 -29.77 -0.17
N ASN A 75 19.52 -30.09 -0.83
CA ASN A 75 20.82 -29.47 -0.52
C ASN A 75 20.98 -28.21 -1.35
N PHE A 76 20.66 -27.07 -0.77
CA PHE A 76 20.74 -25.78 -1.44
C PHE A 76 22.15 -25.15 -1.42
N GLY A 77 23.17 -25.89 -1.00
CA GLY A 77 24.50 -25.33 -0.79
C GLY A 77 24.58 -24.40 0.42
N SER A 78 25.69 -23.67 0.52
CA SER A 78 26.03 -22.82 1.67
C SER A 78 26.07 -21.32 1.36
N VAL A 79 25.88 -20.93 0.10
CA VAL A 79 25.95 -19.52 -0.32
C VAL A 79 24.62 -18.83 -0.01
N ASN A 80 24.69 -17.63 0.54
CA ASN A 80 23.53 -16.84 0.90
C ASN A 80 22.77 -16.40 -0.37
N CYS A 81 21.45 -16.59 -0.38
CA CYS A 81 20.62 -16.31 -1.57
C CYS A 81 20.59 -14.82 -1.98
N CYS A 82 20.88 -13.88 -1.08
CA CYS A 82 21.01 -12.46 -1.40
C CYS A 82 22.38 -12.09 -1.98
N VAL A 83 23.39 -12.96 -1.85
CA VAL A 83 24.73 -12.74 -2.40
C VAL A 83 24.84 -13.33 -3.81
N ASP A 84 24.47 -14.60 -3.95
CA ASP A 84 24.51 -15.29 -5.23
C ASP A 84 23.36 -16.31 -5.33
N PRO A 85 22.19 -15.91 -5.84
CA PRO A 85 21.05 -16.81 -5.98
C PRO A 85 21.27 -17.93 -6.99
N SER A 86 22.28 -17.84 -7.86
CA SER A 86 22.60 -18.89 -8.84
C SER A 86 23.22 -20.13 -8.17
N GLN A 87 23.76 -19.99 -6.96
CA GLN A 87 24.39 -21.05 -6.17
C GLN A 87 23.39 -21.78 -5.28
N GLY A 88 22.43 -22.48 -5.91
CA GLY A 88 21.52 -23.38 -5.21
C GLY A 88 20.24 -22.74 -4.66
N CYS A 89 20.01 -21.43 -4.87
CA CYS A 89 18.78 -20.77 -4.45
C CYS A 89 17.71 -20.64 -5.54
N ASN A 90 18.06 -20.81 -6.83
CA ASN A 90 17.09 -20.81 -7.93
C ASN A 90 16.37 -22.17 -8.05
N TYR A 91 15.43 -22.46 -7.16
CA TYR A 91 14.72 -23.73 -7.07
C TYR A 91 13.21 -23.58 -6.90
N TRP A 92 12.47 -24.66 -7.21
CA TRP A 92 11.02 -24.75 -7.01
C TRP A 92 10.68 -25.07 -5.55
N ASN A 93 9.56 -24.57 -5.02
CA ASN A 93 9.20 -24.79 -3.61
C ASN A 93 7.77 -25.35 -3.44
N TYR A 94 7.49 -25.86 -2.25
CA TYR A 94 6.21 -26.42 -1.85
C TYR A 94 5.25 -25.36 -1.33
N ASN A 95 3.95 -25.63 -1.49
CA ASN A 95 2.90 -24.81 -0.90
C ASN A 95 2.82 -25.02 0.64
N TRP A 96 2.87 -26.28 1.10
CA TRP A 96 2.93 -26.66 2.52
C TRP A 96 3.55 -28.05 2.71
N GLY A 97 3.64 -28.50 3.97
CA GLY A 97 3.96 -29.88 4.34
C GLY A 97 5.44 -30.15 4.59
N THR A 98 6.29 -29.14 4.41
CA THR A 98 7.72 -29.22 4.68
C THR A 98 8.25 -27.86 5.14
N ALA A 99 9.35 -27.86 5.88
CA ALA A 99 10.03 -26.64 6.30
C ALA A 99 10.51 -25.83 5.09
N GLY A 100 10.41 -24.52 5.18
CA GLY A 100 10.69 -23.58 4.10
C GLY A 100 9.61 -23.51 3.00
N SER A 101 8.48 -24.22 3.14
CA SER A 101 7.33 -24.07 2.23
C SER A 101 6.66 -22.70 2.36
N ILE A 102 5.79 -22.33 1.42
CA ILE A 102 5.02 -21.06 1.48
C ILE A 102 4.27 -20.92 2.82
N LEU A 103 3.65 -21.99 3.31
CA LEU A 103 2.98 -21.98 4.61
C LEU A 103 3.93 -21.60 5.75
N ASP A 104 5.10 -22.22 5.80
CA ASP A 104 6.12 -21.99 6.82
C ASP A 104 6.72 -20.58 6.71
N ILE A 105 6.98 -20.12 5.48
CA ILE A 105 7.38 -18.74 5.18
C ILE A 105 6.36 -17.75 5.76
N LEU A 106 5.08 -17.84 5.38
CA LEU A 106 4.08 -16.89 5.86
C LEU A 106 3.97 -16.93 7.39
N SER A 107 3.99 -18.11 8.00
CA SER A 107 3.98 -18.25 9.47
C SER A 107 5.21 -17.64 10.14
N HIS A 108 6.40 -17.77 9.54
CA HIS A 108 7.63 -17.16 10.06
C HIS A 108 7.54 -15.63 10.13
N TRP A 109 6.88 -15.00 9.14
CA TRP A 109 6.60 -13.56 9.12
C TRP A 109 5.28 -13.18 9.80
N GLY A 110 4.77 -14.02 10.70
CA GLY A 110 3.64 -13.69 11.57
C GLY A 110 2.27 -13.76 10.90
N ILE A 111 2.17 -14.38 9.72
CA ILE A 111 0.92 -14.50 8.96
C ILE A 111 0.34 -15.89 9.19
N ASP A 112 -0.72 -15.94 9.99
CA ASP A 112 -1.44 -17.18 10.27
C ASP A 112 -2.20 -17.66 9.02
N ASN A 113 -1.94 -18.89 8.59
CA ASN A 113 -2.37 -19.41 7.30
C ASN A 113 -2.51 -20.93 7.29
N TYR A 114 -3.17 -21.49 6.28
CA TYR A 114 -3.29 -22.93 6.09
C TYR A 114 -3.40 -23.32 4.61
N GLY A 115 -2.98 -24.54 4.30
CA GLY A 115 -3.07 -25.13 2.97
C GLY A 115 -4.42 -25.81 2.69
N TYR A 116 -4.91 -25.66 1.46
CA TYR A 116 -6.14 -26.27 0.97
C TYR A 116 -5.90 -26.93 -0.39
N GLY A 117 -6.17 -28.24 -0.49
CA GLY A 117 -5.81 -29.09 -1.64
C GLY A 117 -6.73 -29.00 -2.85
N ALA A 118 -7.31 -27.83 -3.14
CA ALA A 118 -8.15 -27.59 -4.30
C ALA A 118 -8.25 -26.10 -4.62
N ALA A 119 -8.89 -25.78 -5.75
CA ALA A 119 -9.40 -24.44 -6.01
C ALA A 119 -10.47 -24.05 -4.98
N LEU A 120 -10.49 -22.79 -4.57
CA LEU A 120 -11.58 -22.25 -3.78
C LEU A 120 -12.84 -22.12 -4.63
N ALA A 121 -14.01 -22.45 -4.07
CA ALA A 121 -15.28 -22.10 -4.69
C ALA A 121 -15.42 -20.57 -4.83
N LEU A 122 -16.13 -20.08 -5.85
CA LEU A 122 -16.26 -18.63 -6.10
C LEU A 122 -16.83 -17.88 -4.89
N ASN A 123 -17.83 -18.43 -4.22
CA ASN A 123 -18.39 -17.84 -2.99
C ASN A 123 -17.35 -17.79 -1.86
N THR A 124 -16.45 -18.78 -1.77
CA THR A 124 -15.35 -18.77 -0.81
C THR A 124 -14.31 -17.71 -1.18
N VAL A 125 -13.95 -17.56 -2.46
CA VAL A 125 -13.08 -16.47 -2.92
C VAL A 125 -13.67 -15.12 -2.51
N GLN A 126 -14.96 -14.92 -2.78
CA GLN A 126 -15.67 -13.70 -2.39
C GLN A 126 -15.64 -13.51 -0.87
N SER A 127 -15.86 -14.55 -0.07
CA SER A 127 -15.81 -14.43 1.40
C SER A 127 -14.40 -14.12 1.92
N GLU A 128 -13.34 -14.70 1.34
CA GLU A 128 -11.95 -14.43 1.72
C GLU A 128 -11.58 -12.97 1.42
N ILE A 129 -11.90 -12.48 0.22
CA ILE A 129 -11.63 -11.10 -0.17
C ILE A 129 -12.46 -10.11 0.66
N ASN A 130 -13.74 -10.40 0.90
CA ASN A 130 -14.57 -9.58 1.81
C ASN A 130 -14.01 -9.54 3.24
N ALA A 131 -13.44 -10.66 3.68
CA ALA A 131 -12.76 -10.76 4.96
C ALA A 131 -11.30 -10.24 4.92
N LYS A 132 -10.89 -9.63 3.81
CA LYS A 132 -9.61 -8.93 3.62
C LYS A 132 -8.40 -9.85 3.71
N ARG A 133 -8.59 -11.07 3.20
CA ARG A 133 -7.58 -12.12 3.15
C ARG A 133 -7.26 -12.43 1.70
N PRO A 134 -6.12 -11.95 1.17
CA PRO A 134 -5.63 -12.49 -0.09
C PRO A 134 -5.24 -13.95 0.12
N PHE A 135 -5.12 -14.68 -0.98
CA PHE A 135 -4.80 -16.10 -0.98
C PHE A 135 -3.79 -16.41 -2.08
N ILE A 136 -3.00 -17.46 -1.89
CA ILE A 136 -2.03 -17.90 -2.89
C ILE A 136 -2.61 -19.07 -3.67
N ILE A 137 -2.63 -18.94 -4.98
CA ILE A 137 -3.10 -19.95 -5.93
C ILE A 137 -1.89 -20.75 -6.40
N ARG A 138 -2.00 -22.07 -6.44
CA ARG A 138 -1.08 -22.94 -7.19
C ARG A 138 -1.76 -23.42 -8.46
N TRP A 139 -1.28 -22.94 -9.60
CA TRP A 139 -1.54 -23.59 -10.88
C TRP A 139 -0.62 -24.80 -11.06
N GLY A 140 -1.20 -25.94 -11.44
CA GLY A 140 -0.48 -27.11 -11.93
C GLY A 140 -0.59 -27.18 -13.44
N TRP A 141 0.51 -27.53 -14.10
CA TRP A 141 0.54 -27.71 -15.55
C TRP A 141 0.22 -29.15 -15.95
N THR A 142 -0.37 -29.34 -17.13
CA THR A 142 -0.64 -30.67 -17.70
C THR A 142 0.63 -31.50 -17.92
N GLY A 143 1.76 -30.84 -18.23
CA GLY A 143 3.08 -31.46 -18.41
C GLY A 143 3.88 -31.69 -17.12
N GLY A 144 3.33 -31.38 -15.95
CA GLY A 144 4.04 -31.43 -14.67
C GLY A 144 4.64 -30.08 -14.25
N GLY A 145 4.92 -29.95 -12.94
CA GLY A 145 5.34 -28.69 -12.33
C GLY A 145 4.15 -27.81 -11.91
N GLY A 146 4.38 -26.50 -11.84
CA GLY A 146 3.35 -25.53 -11.50
C GLY A 146 3.88 -24.11 -11.37
N HIS A 147 3.00 -23.21 -10.95
CA HIS A 147 3.27 -21.79 -10.76
C HIS A 147 2.38 -21.21 -9.67
N PHE A 148 2.90 -20.23 -8.94
CA PHE A 148 2.17 -19.58 -7.87
C PHE A 148 1.72 -18.17 -8.27
N LEU A 149 0.49 -17.81 -7.86
CA LEU A 149 -0.13 -16.51 -8.08
C LEU A 149 -0.75 -16.02 -6.78
N THR A 150 -1.00 -14.72 -6.66
CA THR A 150 -1.71 -14.14 -5.50
C THR A 150 -3.09 -13.66 -5.93
N GLY A 151 -4.17 -14.22 -5.41
CA GLY A 151 -5.53 -13.71 -5.59
C GLY A 151 -5.83 -12.62 -4.57
N TYR A 152 -6.36 -11.49 -5.02
CA TYR A 152 -6.54 -10.31 -4.16
C TYR A 152 -7.81 -9.50 -4.44
N GLY A 153 -8.67 -9.92 -5.38
CA GLY A 153 -9.93 -9.22 -5.59
C GLY A 153 -10.92 -9.99 -6.44
N PHE A 154 -12.16 -9.49 -6.50
CA PHE A 154 -13.20 -10.02 -7.37
C PHE A 154 -14.17 -8.92 -7.86
N ASP A 155 -14.83 -9.21 -8.98
CA ASP A 155 -16.03 -8.51 -9.47
C ASP A 155 -16.97 -9.55 -10.09
N ASN A 156 -18.07 -9.86 -9.39
CA ASN A 156 -18.97 -10.95 -9.75
C ASN A 156 -18.21 -12.28 -9.94
N SER A 157 -18.06 -12.74 -11.19
CA SER A 157 -17.30 -13.94 -11.58
C SER A 157 -15.86 -13.66 -12.01
N THR A 158 -15.41 -12.42 -11.97
CA THR A 158 -14.07 -12.00 -12.36
C THR A 158 -13.14 -12.02 -11.14
N ILE A 159 -11.91 -12.49 -11.30
CA ILE A 159 -10.88 -12.53 -10.26
C ILE A 159 -9.74 -11.58 -10.63
N TYR A 160 -9.32 -10.79 -9.64
CA TYR A 160 -8.10 -9.99 -9.69
C TYR A 160 -6.97 -10.78 -9.02
N TYR A 161 -5.88 -10.98 -9.74
CA TYR A 161 -4.74 -11.77 -9.27
C TYR A 161 -3.42 -11.23 -9.80
N MET A 162 -2.34 -11.51 -9.09
CA MET A 162 -0.99 -11.14 -9.46
C MET A 162 -0.26 -12.38 -9.98
N ASN A 163 0.28 -12.28 -11.19
CA ASN A 163 1.20 -13.26 -11.78
C ASN A 163 2.64 -12.73 -11.66
N PRO A 164 3.54 -13.43 -10.95
CA PRO A 164 4.88 -12.93 -10.70
C PRO A 164 5.82 -13.02 -11.90
N TRP A 165 5.42 -13.59 -13.05
CA TRP A 165 6.31 -13.66 -14.21
C TRP A 165 6.71 -12.27 -14.73
N PRO A 166 7.94 -12.13 -15.26
CA PRO A 166 8.40 -10.88 -15.86
C PRO A 166 7.44 -10.40 -16.96
N GLY A 167 6.95 -9.16 -16.82
CA GLY A 167 6.02 -8.54 -17.77
C GLY A 167 4.53 -8.87 -17.56
N GLU A 168 4.18 -9.73 -16.60
CA GLU A 168 2.78 -10.08 -16.32
C GLU A 168 2.15 -9.19 -15.22
N GLY A 169 2.62 -9.31 -13.96
CA GLY A 169 2.17 -8.47 -12.85
C GLY A 169 0.68 -8.62 -12.51
N ALA A 170 -0.04 -7.50 -12.37
CA ALA A 170 -1.47 -7.48 -12.06
C ALA A 170 -2.32 -7.95 -13.25
N LYS A 171 -3.24 -8.88 -13.01
CA LYS A 171 -4.07 -9.53 -14.02
C LYS A 171 -5.52 -9.63 -13.56
N ILE A 172 -6.41 -9.76 -14.53
CA ILE A 172 -7.85 -9.92 -14.35
C ILE A 172 -8.29 -11.04 -15.29
N ALA A 173 -9.08 -11.99 -14.79
CA ALA A 173 -9.67 -13.05 -15.63
C ALA A 173 -10.95 -13.62 -15.00
N ASP A 174 -11.77 -14.27 -15.82
CA ASP A 174 -12.92 -15.02 -15.33
C ASP A 174 -12.49 -16.14 -14.38
N TYR A 175 -13.24 -16.31 -13.30
CA TYR A 175 -13.04 -17.35 -12.28
C TYR A 175 -12.93 -18.74 -12.91
N ALA A 176 -13.79 -19.05 -13.88
CA ALA A 176 -13.76 -20.34 -14.59
C ALA A 176 -12.40 -20.59 -15.25
N TRP A 177 -11.82 -19.57 -15.90
CA TRP A 177 -10.51 -19.66 -16.53
C TRP A 177 -9.38 -19.71 -15.49
N VAL A 178 -9.49 -18.98 -14.38
CA VAL A 178 -8.51 -19.05 -13.27
C VAL A 178 -8.50 -20.45 -12.65
N VAL A 179 -9.66 -21.10 -12.53
CA VAL A 179 -9.76 -22.48 -12.03
C VAL A 179 -9.18 -23.48 -13.04
N SER A 180 -9.50 -23.35 -14.33
CA SER A 180 -8.97 -24.23 -15.36
C SER A 180 -8.90 -23.56 -16.72
N GLY A 181 -7.71 -23.59 -17.32
CA GLY A 181 -7.45 -23.18 -18.70
C GLY A 181 -6.84 -24.32 -19.52
N SER A 182 -6.48 -24.03 -20.77
CA SER A 182 -5.91 -25.01 -21.70
C SER A 182 -4.61 -25.67 -21.23
N ASN A 183 -3.88 -25.01 -20.35
CA ASN A 183 -2.51 -25.33 -19.96
C ASN A 183 -2.33 -25.35 -18.44
N HIS A 184 -3.39 -25.11 -17.67
CA HIS A 184 -3.32 -25.00 -16.22
C HIS A 184 -4.58 -25.42 -15.49
N THR A 185 -4.40 -25.86 -14.25
CA THR A 185 -5.48 -26.12 -13.29
C THR A 185 -5.11 -25.54 -11.93
N TRP A 186 -6.02 -24.86 -11.26
CA TRP A 186 -5.87 -24.47 -9.87
C TRP A 186 -5.98 -25.71 -8.97
N THR A 187 -4.83 -26.15 -8.49
CA THR A 187 -4.69 -27.43 -7.78
C THR A 187 -4.66 -27.27 -6.27
N HIS A 188 -4.10 -26.17 -5.76
CA HIS A 188 -3.90 -25.95 -4.33
C HIS A 188 -4.04 -24.47 -4.01
N THR A 189 -4.41 -24.16 -2.77
CA THR A 189 -4.55 -22.80 -2.25
C THR A 189 -3.84 -22.68 -0.91
N ASN A 190 -3.21 -21.55 -0.65
CA ASN A 190 -2.85 -21.12 0.70
C ASN A 190 -3.77 -19.98 1.12
N ILE A 191 -4.39 -20.09 2.30
CA ILE A 191 -5.44 -19.19 2.77
C ILE A 191 -5.01 -18.61 4.12
N LEU A 192 -5.16 -17.30 4.29
CA LEU A 192 -4.90 -16.62 5.55
C LEU A 192 -6.03 -16.89 6.55
N ARG A 193 -5.72 -16.88 7.85
CA ARG A 193 -6.73 -17.01 8.93
C ARG A 193 -7.17 -15.66 9.47
N THR A 194 -6.31 -14.66 9.39
CA THR A 194 -6.55 -13.30 9.87
C THR A 194 -6.57 -12.31 8.71
N ALA A 195 -7.35 -11.22 8.86
CA ALA A 195 -7.38 -10.13 7.91
C ALA A 195 -6.01 -9.40 7.86
N LEU A 196 -5.65 -8.87 6.70
CA LEU A 196 -4.53 -7.93 6.60
C LEU A 196 -4.92 -6.58 7.19
N ALA A 197 -4.01 -5.98 7.95
CA ALA A 197 -4.19 -4.67 8.61
C ALA A 197 -4.39 -3.52 7.60
N ALA A 198 -4.76 -2.33 8.11
CA ALA A 198 -4.86 -1.14 7.25
C ALA A 198 -3.47 -0.77 6.73
N GLN A 199 -3.43 -0.30 5.48
CA GLN A 199 -2.15 -0.07 4.81
C GLN A 199 -1.65 1.33 5.06
N LEU A 200 -0.79 1.41 6.07
CA LEU A 200 0.04 2.57 6.36
C LEU A 200 1.01 2.81 5.18
N THR A 201 0.95 3.99 4.59
CA THR A 201 1.89 4.39 3.52
C THR A 201 2.93 5.40 3.97
N SER A 202 2.66 6.09 5.08
CA SER A 202 3.65 6.92 5.74
C SER A 202 3.41 6.91 7.24
N PHE A 203 4.49 6.94 8.02
CA PHE A 203 4.46 7.31 9.42
C PHE A 203 5.73 8.09 9.73
N ARG A 204 5.56 9.30 10.24
CA ARG A 204 6.65 10.27 10.46
C ARG A 204 6.49 10.88 11.83
N ALA A 205 7.61 11.10 12.50
CA ALA A 205 7.70 11.80 13.77
C ALA A 205 8.76 12.89 13.61
N ILE A 206 8.38 14.12 13.92
CA ILE A 206 9.16 15.31 13.62
C ILE A 206 9.06 16.25 14.82
N GLN A 207 10.19 16.72 15.36
CA GLN A 207 10.18 17.76 16.39
C GLN A 207 9.54 19.05 15.84
N VAL A 208 8.55 19.58 16.55
CA VAL A 208 7.83 20.82 16.26
C VAL A 208 7.85 21.71 17.50
N GLU A 209 7.86 23.04 17.30
CA GLU A 209 7.98 24.04 18.38
C GLU A 209 9.05 23.68 19.44
N LYS A 210 9.08 24.33 20.61
CA LYS A 210 10.22 24.23 21.52
C LYS A 210 10.33 22.90 22.27
N ASP A 211 9.27 22.11 22.39
CA ASP A 211 9.27 20.88 23.22
C ASP A 211 8.19 19.87 22.76
N ALA A 212 7.91 19.73 21.47
CA ALA A 212 6.91 18.78 20.98
C ALA A 212 7.38 17.93 19.80
N VAL A 213 6.76 16.77 19.60
CA VAL A 213 6.92 15.91 18.41
C VAL A 213 5.58 15.80 17.69
N ALA A 214 5.51 16.28 16.45
CA ALA A 214 4.39 16.01 15.57
C ALA A 214 4.57 14.65 14.91
N LEU A 215 3.57 13.80 15.09
CA LEU A 215 3.40 12.54 14.41
C LEU A 215 2.36 12.69 13.30
N THR A 216 2.69 12.24 12.10
CA THR A 216 1.78 12.24 10.95
C THR A 216 1.82 10.88 10.27
N TRP A 217 0.67 10.39 9.84
CA TRP A 217 0.60 9.18 9.03
C TRP A 217 -0.52 9.25 7.99
N THR A 218 -0.36 8.40 6.98
CA THR A 218 -1.33 8.24 5.90
C THR A 218 -1.68 6.77 5.76
N THR A 219 -2.96 6.46 5.66
CA THR A 219 -3.44 5.15 5.20
C THR A 219 -3.87 5.28 3.74
N MET A 220 -3.57 4.29 2.90
CA MET A 220 -4.11 4.25 1.53
C MET A 220 -5.53 3.69 1.48
N SER A 221 -5.80 2.76 2.39
CA SER A 221 -7.11 2.17 2.62
C SER A 221 -7.19 1.72 4.06
N GLU A 222 -8.38 1.80 4.60
CA GLU A 222 -8.72 1.32 5.92
C GLU A 222 -9.78 0.25 5.84
N ILE A 223 -9.68 -0.66 6.77
CA ILE A 223 -10.30 -1.95 6.68
C ILE A 223 -10.65 -2.28 8.11
N ASP A 224 -11.94 -2.21 8.44
CA ASP A 224 -12.44 -2.41 9.81
C ASP A 224 -11.78 -1.50 10.86
N ASN A 225 -11.17 -0.38 10.47
CA ASN A 225 -10.32 0.38 11.37
C ASN A 225 -11.16 1.16 12.40
N PHE A 226 -11.13 0.72 13.67
CA PHE A 226 -11.68 1.50 14.77
C PHE A 226 -10.81 2.74 15.04
N GLY A 227 -9.49 2.60 14.95
CA GLY A 227 -8.57 3.71 15.07
C GLY A 227 -7.16 3.29 15.50
N PHE A 228 -6.35 4.29 15.81
CA PHE A 228 -4.95 4.12 16.14
C PHE A 228 -4.68 4.56 17.57
N VAL A 229 -3.83 3.82 18.26
CA VAL A 229 -3.22 4.24 19.52
C VAL A 229 -1.75 4.55 19.25
N VAL A 230 -1.37 5.81 19.46
CA VAL A 230 0.02 6.26 19.36
C VAL A 230 0.76 5.82 20.61
N GLU A 231 1.83 5.04 20.42
CA GLU A 231 2.64 4.52 21.51
C GLU A 231 4.08 5.02 21.39
N ARG A 232 4.70 5.31 22.55
CA ARG A 232 6.10 5.73 22.66
C ARG A 232 6.89 4.78 23.54
N LYS A 233 8.14 4.55 23.18
CA LYS A 233 9.17 3.97 24.04
C LYS A 233 10.38 4.90 24.02
N ASP A 234 10.68 5.52 25.16
CA ASP A 234 11.86 6.34 25.36
C ASP A 234 12.85 5.65 26.31
N SER A 235 13.97 6.31 26.62
CA SER A 235 15.02 5.78 27.49
C SER A 235 14.56 5.50 28.92
N THR A 236 13.43 6.06 29.35
CA THR A 236 12.89 5.87 30.70
C THR A 236 11.89 4.71 30.79
N LEU A 237 11.48 4.14 29.65
CA LEU A 237 10.44 3.13 29.55
C LEU A 237 10.98 1.77 29.09
N ALA A 238 10.59 0.70 29.79
CA ALA A 238 10.99 -0.67 29.42
C ALA A 238 10.30 -1.17 28.14
N SER A 239 9.06 -0.73 27.90
CA SER A 239 8.20 -1.13 26.79
C SER A 239 7.51 0.08 26.14
N PHE A 240 6.80 -0.13 25.03
CA PHE A 240 5.93 0.89 24.44
C PHE A 240 4.73 1.18 25.36
N HIS A 241 4.43 2.46 25.55
CA HIS A 241 3.29 2.94 26.33
C HIS A 241 2.40 3.88 25.49
N PRO A 242 1.06 3.78 25.60
CA PRO A 242 0.15 4.73 24.97
C PRO A 242 0.39 6.16 25.46
N LEU A 243 0.37 7.11 24.51
CA LEU A 243 0.50 8.53 24.83
C LEU A 243 -0.86 9.14 25.25
N PRO A 244 -0.86 10.12 26.18
CA PRO A 244 -2.08 10.83 26.57
C PRO A 244 -2.82 11.46 25.38
N GLY A 245 -4.09 11.13 25.19
CA GLY A 245 -4.88 11.61 24.05
C GLY A 245 -4.45 11.03 22.69
N GLY A 246 -3.55 10.05 22.66
CA GLY A 246 -3.05 9.40 21.46
C GLY A 246 -3.99 8.34 20.87
N VAL A 247 -5.29 8.36 21.21
CA VAL A 247 -6.29 7.47 20.60
C VAL A 247 -7.01 8.25 19.51
N ILE A 248 -6.66 7.97 18.26
CA ILE A 248 -7.17 8.68 17.09
C ILE A 248 -8.18 7.79 16.36
N PRO A 249 -9.46 8.18 16.26
CA PRO A 249 -10.48 7.40 15.57
C PRO A 249 -10.14 7.16 14.10
N GLY A 250 -10.36 5.93 13.64
CA GLY A 250 -10.26 5.55 12.23
C GLY A 250 -11.56 5.81 11.48
N HIS A 251 -11.59 5.45 10.20
CA HIS A 251 -12.74 5.63 9.31
C HIS A 251 -13.46 4.30 9.00
N GLY A 252 -13.25 3.26 9.81
CA GLY A 252 -13.83 1.93 9.58
C GLY A 252 -13.27 1.30 8.31
N THR A 253 -14.14 1.00 7.35
CA THR A 253 -13.71 0.47 6.04
C THR A 253 -13.85 1.57 4.99
N THR A 254 -12.72 1.99 4.42
CA THR A 254 -12.64 2.98 3.34
C THR A 254 -11.48 2.66 2.40
N VAL A 255 -11.69 2.86 1.10
CA VAL A 255 -10.62 2.82 0.08
C VAL A 255 -10.07 4.20 -0.25
N VAL A 256 -10.58 5.24 0.43
CA VAL A 256 -10.11 6.62 0.30
C VAL A 256 -8.94 6.82 1.26
N PRO A 257 -7.78 7.30 0.78
CA PRO A 257 -6.66 7.60 1.66
C PRO A 257 -7.05 8.57 2.78
N GLN A 258 -6.59 8.28 4.00
CA GLN A 258 -6.83 9.14 5.16
C GLN A 258 -5.51 9.67 5.69
N GLU A 259 -5.55 10.92 6.15
CA GLU A 259 -4.43 11.58 6.80
C GLU A 259 -4.73 11.79 8.27
N TYR A 260 -3.72 11.54 9.09
CA TYR A 260 -3.80 11.64 10.52
C TYR A 260 -2.64 12.42 11.08
N ALA A 261 -2.89 13.08 12.20
CA ALA A 261 -1.89 13.79 12.96
C ALA A 261 -2.12 13.63 14.46
N TYR A 262 -1.03 13.59 15.21
CA TYR A 262 -1.01 13.66 16.67
C TYR A 262 0.23 14.43 17.10
N THR A 263 0.16 15.17 18.21
CA THR A 263 1.32 15.89 18.76
C THR A 263 1.62 15.38 20.16
N ASP A 264 2.81 14.81 20.34
CA ASP A 264 3.38 14.54 21.66
C ASP A 264 3.92 15.86 22.23
N ASN A 265 3.27 16.36 23.28
CA ASN A 265 3.60 17.63 23.93
C ASN A 265 4.49 17.45 25.17
N ASP A 266 4.84 16.21 25.53
CA ASP A 266 5.74 15.90 26.64
C ASP A 266 6.77 14.83 26.24
N PRO A 267 7.53 15.04 25.15
CA PRO A 267 8.51 14.09 24.70
C PRO A 267 9.80 14.17 25.54
N VAL A 268 10.39 13.02 25.86
CA VAL A 268 11.68 12.96 26.58
C VAL A 268 12.81 13.43 25.65
N THR A 269 13.73 14.26 26.17
CA THR A 269 14.93 14.68 25.42
C THR A 269 15.81 13.48 25.06
N GLY A 270 16.38 13.50 23.85
CA GLY A 270 17.11 12.38 23.27
C GLY A 270 16.25 11.56 22.32
N SER A 271 16.62 10.31 22.09
CA SER A 271 15.93 9.44 21.13
C SER A 271 14.72 8.75 21.77
N ALA A 272 13.59 8.76 21.06
CA ALA A 272 12.41 7.98 21.39
C ALA A 272 11.90 7.23 20.16
N LEU A 273 11.39 6.01 20.37
CA LEU A 273 10.71 5.23 19.36
C LEU A 273 9.20 5.46 19.46
N TYR A 274 8.55 5.65 18.32
CA TYR A 274 7.11 5.76 18.19
C TYR A 274 6.58 4.66 17.29
N ARG A 275 5.38 4.16 17.58
CA ARG A 275 4.64 3.22 16.72
C ARG A 275 3.15 3.49 16.82
N LEU A 276 2.42 2.98 15.84
CA LEU A 276 0.96 2.94 15.87
C LEU A 276 0.51 1.53 16.25
N ARG A 277 -0.41 1.45 17.20
CA ARG A 277 -1.20 0.26 17.48
C ARG A 277 -2.58 0.47 16.88
N GLN A 278 -2.82 -0.07 15.69
CA GLN A 278 -4.13 -0.08 15.06
C GLN A 278 -5.06 -1.03 15.80
N ILE A 279 -6.31 -0.62 16.00
CA ILE A 279 -7.38 -1.41 16.57
C ILE A 279 -8.47 -1.51 15.51
N ASP A 280 -8.96 -2.71 15.25
CA ASP A 280 -10.09 -2.94 14.34
C ASP A 280 -11.43 -2.93 15.11
N LEU A 281 -12.56 -2.79 14.42
CA LEU A 281 -13.91 -2.73 15.03
C LEU A 281 -14.27 -4.06 15.71
N ASP A 282 -13.69 -5.17 15.25
CA ASP A 282 -13.78 -6.48 15.91
C ASP A 282 -12.88 -6.64 17.15
N GLY A 283 -12.04 -5.63 17.44
CA GLY A 283 -11.11 -5.60 18.57
C GLY A 283 -9.74 -6.24 18.30
N SER A 284 -9.48 -6.74 17.09
CA SER A 284 -8.14 -7.20 16.70
C SER A 284 -7.15 -6.02 16.63
N VAL A 285 -5.86 -6.34 16.74
CA VAL A 285 -4.80 -5.34 16.93
C VAL A 285 -3.63 -5.62 15.99
N HIS A 286 -3.16 -4.56 15.33
CA HIS A 286 -2.01 -4.58 14.42
C HIS A 286 -1.04 -3.46 14.78
N TYR A 287 0.26 -3.71 14.60
CA TYR A 287 1.29 -2.71 14.92
C TYR A 287 2.01 -2.25 13.67
N SER A 288 2.28 -0.95 13.58
CA SER A 288 3.22 -0.43 12.59
C SER A 288 4.66 -0.78 12.97
N GLU A 289 5.57 -0.66 11.99
CA GLU A 289 6.99 -0.46 12.28
C GLU A 289 7.20 0.74 13.21
N SER A 290 8.26 0.67 14.01
CA SER A 290 8.64 1.78 14.88
C SER A 290 9.52 2.78 14.14
N ILE A 291 9.26 4.06 14.33
CA ILE A 291 10.12 5.15 13.85
C ILE A 291 10.83 5.81 15.02
N MET A 292 12.06 6.25 14.80
CA MET A 292 12.83 7.00 15.79
C MET A 292 12.65 8.50 15.56
N ALA A 293 12.43 9.24 16.62
CA ALA A 293 12.56 10.69 16.64
C ALA A 293 13.61 11.10 17.67
N GLU A 294 14.38 12.14 17.35
CA GLU A 294 15.31 12.77 18.29
C GLU A 294 14.72 14.10 18.76
N MET A 295 14.66 14.27 20.07
CA MET A 295 14.29 15.51 20.73
C MET A 295 15.51 16.26 21.22
N VAL A 296 15.68 17.49 20.72
CA VAL A 296 16.73 18.40 21.17
C VAL A 296 16.10 19.55 21.94
N ALA A 297 16.39 19.62 23.24
CA ALA A 297 15.89 20.68 24.11
C ALA A 297 16.31 22.07 23.60
N GLY A 298 15.35 22.99 23.46
CA GLY A 298 15.62 24.37 23.07
C GLY A 298 15.95 24.60 21.58
N ALA A 299 15.85 23.56 20.74
CA ALA A 299 15.94 23.74 19.29
C ALA A 299 14.78 24.63 18.78
N PRO A 300 15.03 25.59 17.87
CA PRO A 300 13.95 26.33 17.25
C PRO A 300 13.08 25.37 16.45
N GLY A 301 11.84 25.21 16.91
CA GLY A 301 10.86 24.32 16.31
C GLY A 301 10.42 24.79 14.93
N ALA A 302 11.20 24.40 13.95
CA ALA A 302 10.76 24.10 12.61
C ALA A 302 11.67 22.96 12.17
N ALA A 303 11.08 21.84 11.80
CA ALA A 303 11.80 20.77 11.14
C ALA A 303 12.46 21.33 9.89
N ARG A 304 13.70 21.77 10.04
CA ARG A 304 14.51 22.22 8.94
C ARG A 304 14.73 20.97 8.11
N PRO A 305 14.26 20.91 6.84
CA PRO A 305 14.59 19.78 6.00
C PRO A 305 16.11 19.60 6.06
N VAL A 306 16.60 18.38 6.29
CA VAL A 306 18.05 18.13 6.31
C VAL A 306 18.59 17.92 4.90
N SER A 307 17.70 17.79 3.90
CA SER A 307 18.01 17.61 2.49
C SER A 307 17.04 18.38 1.60
N PHE A 308 17.50 18.64 0.37
CA PHE A 308 16.61 19.02 -0.72
C PHE A 308 15.75 17.82 -1.13
N ALA A 309 14.48 18.05 -1.45
CA ALA A 309 13.61 17.01 -1.99
C ALA A 309 12.55 17.60 -2.90
N LEU A 310 12.26 16.94 -4.01
CA LEU A 310 11.05 17.14 -4.79
C LEU A 310 10.09 15.98 -4.48
N GLU A 311 8.81 16.23 -4.22
CA GLU A 311 7.82 15.18 -3.96
C GLU A 311 6.99 14.87 -5.20
N GLN A 312 6.35 13.70 -5.21
CA GLN A 312 5.42 13.33 -6.27
C GLN A 312 4.20 14.25 -6.21
N ASN A 313 3.74 14.73 -7.37
CA ASN A 313 2.56 15.58 -7.45
C ASN A 313 1.31 14.79 -7.04
N TYR A 314 0.36 15.45 -6.37
CA TYR A 314 -0.93 14.84 -6.02
C TYR A 314 -2.10 15.81 -6.25
N PRO A 315 -3.20 15.35 -6.89
CA PRO A 315 -3.39 14.04 -7.49
C PRO A 315 -2.54 13.79 -8.75
N ASN A 316 -2.17 12.52 -8.98
CA ASN A 316 -1.59 12.03 -10.23
C ASN A 316 -2.32 10.74 -10.63
N PRO A 317 -3.15 10.74 -11.69
CA PRO A 317 -3.21 11.76 -12.74
C PRO A 317 -3.84 13.10 -12.33
N VAL A 318 -3.38 14.19 -12.95
CA VAL A 318 -3.82 15.58 -12.77
C VAL A 318 -5.19 15.78 -13.42
N ASN A 319 -6.18 16.26 -12.66
CA ASN A 319 -7.51 16.59 -13.19
C ASN A 319 -8.25 17.65 -12.33
N PRO A 320 -8.40 18.91 -12.80
CA PRO A 320 -7.53 19.62 -13.74
C PRO A 320 -6.30 20.21 -13.04
N SER A 321 -6.17 20.05 -11.72
CA SER A 321 -5.06 20.59 -10.92
C SER A 321 -4.37 19.54 -10.06
N THR A 322 -3.16 19.86 -9.64
CA THR A 322 -2.34 19.06 -8.73
C THR A 322 -1.51 19.99 -7.85
N ALA A 323 -1.20 19.55 -6.65
CA ALA A 323 -0.16 20.17 -5.82
C ALA A 323 1.19 19.47 -6.07
N ILE A 324 2.27 20.23 -5.99
CA ILE A 324 3.65 19.76 -6.01
C ILE A 324 4.34 20.30 -4.77
N ASN A 325 4.80 19.39 -3.90
CA ASN A 325 5.53 19.74 -2.69
C ASN A 325 7.04 19.61 -2.92
N TYR A 326 7.83 20.46 -2.27
CA TYR A 326 9.28 20.37 -2.25
C TYR A 326 9.87 20.92 -0.96
N ARG A 327 11.10 20.54 -0.65
CA ARG A 327 11.77 20.87 0.62
C ARG A 327 13.15 21.47 0.38
N LEU A 328 13.48 22.47 1.19
CA LEU A 328 14.75 23.18 1.14
C LEU A 328 15.43 23.18 2.51
N PRO A 329 16.68 22.69 2.64
CA PRO A 329 17.42 22.72 3.89
C PRO A 329 18.05 24.09 4.16
N VAL A 330 18.24 24.89 3.12
CA VAL A 330 18.84 26.22 3.15
C VAL A 330 18.09 27.12 2.18
N THR A 331 18.24 28.44 2.34
CA THR A 331 17.72 29.39 1.36
C THR A 331 18.34 29.10 -0.01
N ALA A 332 17.53 28.95 -1.05
CA ALA A 332 18.00 28.66 -2.40
C ALA A 332 17.12 29.35 -3.46
N GLN A 333 17.72 29.69 -4.60
CA GLN A 333 16.97 30.03 -5.81
C GLN A 333 16.34 28.73 -6.34
N VAL A 334 15.01 28.67 -6.35
CA VAL A 334 14.26 27.50 -6.84
C VAL A 334 13.69 27.80 -8.21
N LYS A 335 13.99 26.93 -9.17
CA LYS A 335 13.35 26.90 -10.48
C LYS A 335 12.62 25.58 -10.68
N LEU A 336 11.29 25.61 -10.67
CA LEU A 336 10.40 24.46 -10.86
C LEU A 336 9.61 24.62 -12.15
N VAL A 337 9.85 23.73 -13.11
CA VAL A 337 9.33 23.85 -14.48
C VAL A 337 8.72 22.53 -14.93
N VAL A 338 7.59 22.59 -15.63
CA VAL A 338 6.93 21.46 -16.29
C VAL A 338 7.36 21.41 -17.76
N TYR A 339 7.66 20.22 -18.25
CA TYR A 339 8.10 19.90 -19.60
C TYR A 339 7.20 18.83 -20.21
N ASP A 340 7.08 18.83 -21.54
CA ASP A 340 6.57 17.67 -22.27
C ASP A 340 7.67 16.63 -22.54
N LEU A 341 7.30 15.50 -23.17
CA LEU A 341 8.24 14.42 -23.50
C LEU A 341 9.31 14.82 -24.53
N LEU A 342 9.12 15.92 -25.27
CA LEU A 342 10.11 16.47 -26.19
C LEU A 342 11.07 17.44 -25.50
N GLY A 343 10.91 17.65 -24.18
CA GLY A 343 11.72 18.58 -23.40
C GLY A 343 11.34 20.04 -23.60
N ARG A 344 10.18 20.34 -24.18
CA ARG A 344 9.70 21.73 -24.31
C ARG A 344 9.13 22.19 -22.99
N GLU A 345 9.50 23.40 -22.55
CA GLU A 345 8.92 24.02 -21.36
C GLU A 345 7.44 24.33 -21.59
N VAL A 346 6.58 23.79 -20.74
CA VAL A 346 5.12 23.94 -20.79
C VAL A 346 4.64 24.97 -19.77
N ALA A 347 5.24 25.01 -18.58
CA ALA A 347 4.93 25.97 -17.55
C ALA A 347 6.09 26.16 -16.56
N VAL A 348 6.33 27.40 -16.12
CA VAL A 348 7.21 27.70 -14.98
C VAL A 348 6.33 27.90 -13.76
N LEU A 349 6.49 27.06 -12.74
CA LEU A 349 5.66 27.07 -11.52
C LEU A 349 6.30 27.93 -10.42
N VAL A 350 7.63 27.88 -10.33
CA VAL A 350 8.42 28.67 -9.38
C VAL A 350 9.70 29.10 -10.09
N ASP A 351 10.05 30.37 -9.97
CA ASP A 351 11.38 30.90 -10.31
C ASP A 351 11.71 32.03 -9.32
N ASP A 352 12.00 31.64 -8.08
CA ASP A 352 12.11 32.57 -6.96
C ASP A 352 13.04 32.04 -5.85
N GLN A 353 13.58 32.96 -5.05
CA GLN A 353 14.38 32.63 -3.88
C GLN A 353 13.46 32.23 -2.73
N LYS A 354 13.63 31.01 -2.22
CA LYS A 354 12.79 30.45 -1.14
C LYS A 354 13.60 30.19 0.11
N ALA A 355 13.01 30.52 1.26
CA ALA A 355 13.58 30.25 2.59
C ALA A 355 13.63 28.73 2.89
N PRO A 356 14.45 28.28 3.85
CA PRO A 356 14.46 26.89 4.29
C PRO A 356 13.06 26.48 4.78
N GLY A 357 12.62 25.27 4.44
CA GLY A 357 11.30 24.76 4.80
C GLY A 357 10.67 23.92 3.70
N THR A 358 9.44 23.49 3.97
CA THR A 358 8.58 22.81 2.99
C THR A 358 7.74 23.85 2.26
N HIS A 359 7.62 23.68 0.95
CA HIS A 359 6.88 24.56 0.06
C HIS A 359 5.93 23.73 -0.79
N GLN A 360 4.82 24.35 -1.19
CA GLN A 360 3.82 23.75 -2.05
C GLN A 360 3.46 24.74 -3.17
N VAL A 361 3.33 24.22 -4.39
CA VAL A 361 2.77 24.97 -5.52
C VAL A 361 1.61 24.21 -6.13
N GLU A 362 0.50 24.90 -6.38
CA GLU A 362 -0.62 24.35 -7.14
C GLU A 362 -0.38 24.60 -8.63
N TRP A 363 -0.58 23.57 -9.46
CA TRP A 363 -0.51 23.66 -10.91
C TRP A 363 -1.83 23.23 -11.54
N LYS A 364 -2.35 24.07 -12.44
CA LYS A 364 -3.54 23.80 -13.24
C LYS A 364 -3.12 23.43 -14.66
N ALA A 365 -3.39 22.20 -15.07
CA ALA A 365 -3.08 21.67 -16.39
C ALA A 365 -4.14 22.00 -17.46
N SER A 366 -4.97 23.01 -17.21
CA SER A 366 -6.05 23.42 -18.09
C SER A 366 -5.52 23.79 -19.48
N GLY A 367 -6.04 23.11 -20.52
CA GLY A 367 -5.64 23.35 -21.92
C GLY A 367 -4.50 22.46 -22.42
N LEU A 368 -3.93 21.60 -21.57
CA LEU A 368 -2.96 20.59 -21.99
C LEU A 368 -3.64 19.32 -22.50
N ALA A 369 -2.97 18.61 -23.41
CA ALA A 369 -3.42 17.32 -23.89
C ALA A 369 -3.21 16.25 -22.81
N SER A 370 -4.11 15.26 -22.74
CA SER A 370 -3.90 14.08 -21.90
C SER A 370 -2.60 13.40 -22.29
N GLY A 371 -1.78 13.03 -21.31
CA GLY A 371 -0.47 12.46 -21.58
C GLY A 371 0.50 12.59 -20.41
N VAL A 372 1.72 12.14 -20.66
CA VAL A 372 2.82 12.18 -19.69
C VAL A 372 3.58 13.49 -19.81
N TYR A 373 3.86 14.12 -18.68
CA TYR A 373 4.71 15.29 -18.56
C TYR A 373 5.76 15.04 -17.49
N LEU A 374 6.82 15.84 -17.52
CA LEU A 374 7.87 15.84 -16.52
C LEU A 374 7.88 17.18 -15.81
N TYR A 375 8.18 17.22 -14.52
CA TYR A 375 8.49 18.47 -13.85
C TYR A 375 9.85 18.34 -13.17
N ARG A 376 10.66 19.39 -13.29
CA ARG A 376 12.03 19.43 -12.80
C ARG A 376 12.19 20.60 -11.85
N MET A 377 12.71 20.31 -10.66
CA MET A 377 13.16 21.33 -9.71
C MET A 377 14.67 21.46 -9.79
N GLN A 378 15.15 22.70 -9.84
CA GLN A 378 16.55 23.05 -9.59
C GLN A 378 16.62 23.98 -8.37
N ALA A 379 17.45 23.63 -7.39
CA ALA A 379 17.70 24.45 -6.19
C ALA A 379 19.20 24.40 -5.86
N GLY A 380 19.95 25.42 -6.29
CA GLY A 380 21.42 25.38 -6.25
C GLY A 380 21.98 24.24 -7.11
N ASN A 381 22.73 23.32 -6.49
CA ASN A 381 23.28 22.12 -7.15
C ASN A 381 22.29 20.94 -7.19
N PHE A 382 21.18 21.02 -6.46
CA PHE A 382 20.17 19.97 -6.46
C PHE A 382 19.32 20.08 -7.73
N VAL A 383 19.20 18.98 -8.46
CA VAL A 383 18.31 18.84 -9.61
C VAL A 383 17.57 17.51 -9.48
N GLU A 384 16.25 17.56 -9.43
CA GLU A 384 15.41 16.36 -9.45
C GLU A 384 14.26 16.56 -10.44
N ALA A 385 13.91 15.50 -11.16
CA ALA A 385 12.77 15.48 -12.06
C ALA A 385 11.85 14.33 -11.70
N LYS A 386 10.54 14.56 -11.82
CA LYS A 386 9.50 13.56 -11.61
C LYS A 386 8.48 13.60 -12.75
N ARG A 387 7.73 12.51 -12.86
CA ARG A 387 6.75 12.27 -13.93
C ARG A 387 5.34 12.46 -13.41
N LEU A 388 4.53 13.20 -14.15
CA LEU A 388 3.10 13.35 -13.92
C LEU A 388 2.29 12.93 -15.16
N VAL A 389 1.03 12.55 -14.95
CA VAL A 389 0.08 12.22 -16.02
C VAL A 389 -1.04 13.25 -15.96
N VAL A 390 -1.37 13.89 -17.08
CA VAL A 390 -2.53 14.79 -17.20
C VAL A 390 -3.69 14.01 -17.81
N LEU A 391 -4.88 14.13 -17.22
CA LEU A 391 -6.14 13.69 -17.80
C LEU A 391 -6.98 14.90 -18.21
N LYS A 392 -7.80 14.69 -19.24
CA LYS A 392 -8.74 15.68 -19.76
C LYS A 392 -10.15 15.17 -19.61
#